data_AF-A0A957P132-F1
#
_entry.id   AF-A0A957P132-F1
#
_cell.length_a   1.000
_cell.length_b   1.000
_cell.length_c   1.000
_cell.angle_alpha   90.00
_cell.angle_beta   90.00
_cell.angle_gamma   90.00
#
_symmetry.space_group_name_H-M   'P 1'
#
loop_
_entity.id
_entity.type
_entity.pdbx_description
1 polymer ?
#
loop_
_entity_poly.entity_id
_entity_poly.type
_entity_poly.pdbx_seq_one_letter_code
_entity_poly.pdbx_strand_id
1 'polypeptide(L)'
;MIFSLGHRGAAGVQPENTLKGFRYALNLGIDAVECDVHLTRDDHLVVIHDDTVDRTTNGSGAVRNMRLAQLRRLDAGQGERIPTLDEVLDLVIGRAKLFCELKGEGVVDAVVDTVLAQKAQEKVIFISAVFGRLERVRQRGDHFTIGTIAGEGQLADFERSAEISAFGVGVHYKNICLK
;
A
#
# COMPACT_ATOMS: atom_id res chain seq x y z
N MET A 1 7.68 -6.60 21.62
CA MET A 1 6.82 -5.43 21.37
C MET A 1 5.88 -5.81 20.23
N ILE A 2 4.59 -5.51 20.34
CA ILE A 2 3.59 -5.76 19.28
C ILE A 2 3.18 -4.39 18.75
N PHE A 3 3.12 -4.24 17.43
CA PHE A 3 2.62 -3.03 16.78
C PHE A 3 1.31 -3.32 16.07
N SER A 4 0.50 -2.29 15.93
CA SER A 4 -0.79 -2.29 15.29
C SER A 4 -0.71 -1.62 13.92
N LEU A 5 -1.35 -2.23 12.92
CA LEU A 5 -1.35 -1.74 11.55
C LEU A 5 -2.77 -1.72 11.01
N GLY A 6 -3.17 -0.56 10.47
CA GLY A 6 -4.49 -0.34 9.90
C GLY A 6 -4.54 -0.81 8.45
N HIS A 7 -5.03 -2.01 8.20
CA HIS A 7 -5.15 -2.59 6.85
C HIS A 7 -6.11 -1.76 6.00
N ARG A 8 -5.60 -1.22 4.89
CA ARG A 8 -6.28 -0.28 3.99
C ARG A 8 -6.92 0.89 4.74
N GLY A 9 -6.19 1.38 5.74
CA GLY A 9 -6.69 2.27 6.78
C GLY A 9 -7.49 1.50 7.83
N ALA A 10 -8.83 1.56 7.76
CA ALA A 10 -9.71 0.93 8.75
C ALA A 10 -10.82 0.13 8.07
N ALA A 11 -10.47 -0.73 7.11
CA ALA A 11 -11.41 -1.40 6.19
C ALA A 11 -12.57 -2.15 6.87
N GLY A 12 -12.40 -2.59 8.12
CA GLY A 12 -13.47 -3.26 8.87
C GLY A 12 -14.57 -2.33 9.40
N VAL A 13 -14.35 -1.01 9.40
CA VAL A 13 -15.23 0.00 10.03
C VAL A 13 -15.45 1.26 9.17
N GLN A 14 -14.57 1.54 8.22
CA GLN A 14 -14.66 2.64 7.27
C GLN A 14 -14.40 2.13 5.84
N PRO A 15 -14.83 2.86 4.80
CA PRO A 15 -14.50 2.52 3.42
C PRO A 15 -12.98 2.34 3.26
N GLU A 16 -12.57 1.18 2.75
CA GLU A 16 -11.16 0.83 2.62
C GLU A 16 -10.42 1.76 1.64
N ASN A 17 -9.13 1.99 1.88
CA ASN A 17 -8.28 2.82 1.01
C ASN A 17 -8.82 4.25 0.76
N THR A 18 -9.56 4.82 1.71
CA THR A 18 -10.06 6.21 1.67
C THR A 18 -9.38 7.08 2.72
N LEU A 19 -9.31 8.40 2.48
CA LEU A 19 -8.77 9.35 3.46
C LEU A 19 -9.55 9.32 4.78
N LYS A 20 -10.86 9.10 4.72
CA LYS A 20 -11.69 8.85 5.91
C LYS A 20 -11.24 7.62 6.68
N GLY A 21 -11.00 6.49 6.01
CA GLY A 21 -10.50 5.26 6.62
C GLY A 21 -9.13 5.45 7.28
N PHE A 22 -8.19 6.08 6.58
CA PHE A 22 -6.87 6.41 7.13
C PHE A 22 -6.97 7.34 8.33
N ARG A 23 -7.76 8.42 8.26
CA ARG A 23 -7.93 9.37 9.35
C ARG A 23 -8.55 8.72 10.59
N TYR A 24 -9.51 7.83 10.39
CA TYR A 24 -10.10 7.06 11.47
C TYR A 24 -9.05 6.20 12.18
N ALA A 25 -8.26 5.40 11.43
CA ALA A 25 -7.18 4.58 12.00
C ALA A 25 -6.14 5.42 12.76
N LEU A 26 -5.70 6.54 12.19
CA LEU A 26 -4.74 7.45 12.83
C LEU A 26 -5.29 8.08 14.12
N ASN A 27 -6.59 8.35 14.19
CA ASN A 27 -7.23 8.89 15.40
C ASN A 27 -7.34 7.86 16.54
N LEU A 28 -7.19 6.57 16.24
CA LEU A 28 -7.10 5.51 17.24
C LEU A 28 -5.68 5.34 17.82
N GLY A 29 -4.68 6.06 17.30
CA GLY A 29 -3.31 5.97 17.77
C GLY A 29 -2.56 4.73 17.26
N ILE A 30 -2.91 4.23 16.07
CA ILE A 30 -2.27 3.08 15.43
C ILE A 30 -0.81 3.38 15.06
N ASP A 31 0.07 2.37 15.11
CA ASP A 31 1.50 2.56 14.83
C ASP A 31 1.80 2.77 13.34
N ALA A 32 0.99 2.13 12.49
CA ALA A 32 1.09 2.21 11.04
C ALA A 32 -0.28 2.08 10.37
N VAL A 33 -0.38 2.55 9.14
CA VAL A 33 -1.46 2.19 8.22
C VAL A 33 -0.88 1.54 6.98
N GLU A 34 -1.66 0.71 6.32
CA GLU A 34 -1.30 0.07 5.06
C GLU A 34 -2.24 0.54 3.94
N CYS A 35 -1.70 0.67 2.73
CA CYS A 35 -2.45 1.05 1.54
C CYS A 35 -1.93 0.33 0.29
N ASP A 36 -2.79 0.23 -0.71
CA ASP A 36 -2.49 -0.40 -2.00
C ASP A 36 -2.37 0.63 -3.13
N VAL A 37 -1.36 0.53 -3.99
CA VAL A 37 -1.11 1.54 -5.03
C VAL A 37 -1.09 0.96 -6.44
N HIS A 38 -1.80 1.63 -7.35
CA HIS A 38 -1.79 1.40 -8.81
C HIS A 38 -1.55 2.70 -9.58
N LEU A 39 -1.20 2.56 -10.87
CA LEU A 39 -1.15 3.67 -11.82
C LEU A 39 -2.45 3.79 -12.62
N THR A 40 -2.87 5.03 -12.86
CA THR A 40 -3.92 5.37 -13.82
C THR A 40 -3.38 5.36 -15.25
N ARG A 41 -4.28 5.51 -16.24
CA ARG A 41 -3.92 5.67 -17.66
C ARG A 41 -3.03 6.89 -17.94
N ASP A 42 -3.15 7.91 -17.10
CA ASP A 42 -2.39 9.17 -17.18
C ASP A 42 -1.34 9.26 -16.06
N ASP A 43 -0.77 8.12 -15.66
CA ASP A 43 0.41 7.99 -14.80
C ASP A 43 0.30 8.61 -13.41
N HIS A 44 -0.92 8.74 -12.87
CA HIS A 44 -1.14 9.13 -11.49
C HIS A 44 -1.17 7.90 -10.57
N LEU A 45 -0.54 8.03 -9.41
CA LEU A 45 -0.60 7.01 -8.35
C LEU A 45 -1.91 7.16 -7.57
N VAL A 46 -2.74 6.12 -7.62
CA VAL A 46 -4.02 6.05 -6.92
C VAL A 46 -4.05 4.91 -5.93
N VAL A 47 -4.81 5.11 -4.86
CA VAL A 47 -4.85 4.19 -3.72
C VAL A 47 -6.12 3.34 -3.77
N ILE A 48 -5.98 2.09 -4.19
CA ILE A 48 -7.06 1.12 -4.38
C ILE A 48 -6.46 -0.29 -4.42
N HIS A 49 -7.16 -1.29 -3.87
CA HIS A 49 -6.61 -2.65 -3.78
C HIS A 49 -6.65 -3.40 -5.13
N ASP A 50 -7.85 -3.52 -5.68
CA ASP A 50 -8.09 -4.32 -6.90
C ASP A 50 -7.55 -3.58 -8.13
N ASP A 51 -7.28 -4.31 -9.21
CA ASP A 51 -6.91 -3.72 -10.51
C ASP A 51 -8.13 -3.09 -11.24
N THR A 52 -9.33 -3.28 -10.68
CA THR A 52 -10.59 -2.68 -11.12
C THR A 52 -11.26 -1.88 -10.00
N VAL A 53 -12.20 -1.02 -10.37
CA VAL A 53 -12.93 -0.17 -9.42
C VAL A 53 -14.23 -0.82 -8.89
N ASP A 54 -14.62 -1.95 -9.46
CA ASP A 54 -15.97 -2.52 -9.38
C ASP A 54 -16.41 -2.90 -7.96
N ARG A 55 -15.51 -3.44 -7.14
CA ARG A 55 -15.87 -3.96 -5.80
C ARG A 55 -16.09 -2.86 -4.76
N THR A 56 -15.36 -1.74 -4.88
CA THR A 56 -15.24 -0.73 -3.81
C THR A 56 -15.82 0.61 -4.18
N THR A 57 -16.30 0.75 -5.43
CA THR A 57 -16.87 1.99 -5.92
C THR A 57 -18.21 1.79 -6.62
N ASN A 58 -18.84 2.88 -7.01
CA ASN A 58 -20.03 2.88 -7.88
C ASN A 58 -19.71 2.85 -9.39
N GLY A 59 -18.46 2.63 -9.78
CA GLY A 59 -18.02 2.53 -11.18
C GLY A 59 -17.69 1.10 -11.60
N SER A 60 -17.23 0.95 -12.84
CA SER A 60 -16.69 -0.31 -13.35
C SER A 60 -15.51 -0.09 -14.30
N GLY A 61 -14.60 -1.06 -14.35
CA GLY A 61 -13.47 -1.08 -15.27
C GLY A 61 -12.10 -1.06 -14.59
N ALA A 62 -11.07 -1.33 -15.40
CA ALA A 62 -9.70 -1.41 -14.93
C ALA A 62 -9.10 -0.02 -14.65
N VAL A 63 -8.44 0.11 -13.49
CA VAL A 63 -7.80 1.36 -13.03
C VAL A 63 -6.81 1.89 -14.08
N ARG A 64 -5.98 1.00 -14.65
CA ARG A 64 -5.00 1.32 -15.70
C ARG A 64 -5.60 1.88 -17.00
N ASN A 65 -6.90 1.71 -17.21
CA ASN A 65 -7.60 2.21 -18.40
C ASN A 65 -8.33 3.55 -18.14
N MET A 66 -8.34 4.03 -16.89
CA MET A 66 -9.04 5.23 -16.47
C MET A 66 -8.06 6.35 -16.18
N ARG A 67 -8.42 7.60 -16.50
CA ARG A 67 -7.70 8.79 -16.04
C ARG A 67 -8.02 9.10 -14.58
N LEU A 68 -7.12 9.78 -13.88
CA LEU A 68 -7.37 10.25 -12.51
C LEU A 68 -8.68 11.03 -12.39
N ALA A 69 -8.95 11.93 -13.34
CA ALA A 69 -10.17 12.74 -13.36
C ALA A 69 -11.46 11.92 -13.51
N GLN A 70 -11.38 10.70 -14.04
CA GLN A 70 -12.52 9.77 -14.11
C GLN A 70 -12.69 9.04 -12.77
N LEU A 71 -11.58 8.54 -12.20
CA LEU A 71 -11.58 7.86 -10.89
C LEU A 71 -12.08 8.77 -9.76
N ARG A 72 -11.69 10.05 -9.77
CA ARG A 72 -12.11 11.04 -8.74
C ARG A 72 -13.60 11.37 -8.75
N ARG A 73 -14.36 10.91 -9.76
CA ARG A 73 -15.82 11.05 -9.82
C ARG A 73 -16.56 9.88 -9.18
N LEU A 74 -15.87 8.77 -8.93
CA LEU A 74 -16.46 7.60 -8.31
C LEU A 74 -16.61 7.81 -6.81
N ASP A 75 -17.70 7.29 -6.26
CA ASP A 75 -17.90 7.17 -4.82
C ASP A 75 -17.24 5.88 -4.35
N ALA A 76 -16.16 5.99 -3.57
CA ALA A 76 -15.41 4.88 -2.98
C ALA A 76 -15.98 4.42 -1.63
N GLY A 77 -17.23 4.80 -1.35
CA GLY A 77 -17.97 4.49 -0.14
C GLY A 77 -18.23 5.75 0.70
N GLN A 78 -19.49 5.93 1.10
CA GLN A 78 -19.91 7.00 2.01
C GLN A 78 -19.53 8.42 1.52
N GLY A 79 -19.49 8.64 0.20
CA GLY A 79 -19.15 9.92 -0.41
C GLY A 79 -17.64 10.20 -0.53
N GLU A 80 -16.80 9.25 -0.12
CA GLU A 80 -15.35 9.35 -0.31
C GLU A 80 -14.96 9.16 -1.77
N ARG A 81 -13.75 9.59 -2.12
CA ARG A 81 -13.14 9.38 -3.43
C ARG A 81 -11.94 8.46 -3.29
N ILE A 82 -11.56 7.82 -4.39
CA ILE A 82 -10.24 7.18 -4.51
C ILE A 82 -9.17 8.28 -4.29
N PRO A 83 -8.28 8.14 -3.29
CA PRO A 83 -7.22 9.10 -3.05
C PRO A 83 -6.03 8.89 -3.99
N THR A 84 -5.20 9.92 -4.14
CA THR A 84 -3.85 9.75 -4.69
C THR A 84 -2.88 9.31 -3.59
N LEU A 85 -1.72 8.76 -3.97
CA LEU A 85 -0.68 8.46 -2.99
C LEU A 85 -0.20 9.74 -2.27
N ASP A 86 -0.09 10.87 -2.97
CA ASP A 86 0.30 12.14 -2.36
C ASP A 86 -0.66 12.55 -1.22
N GLU A 87 -1.97 12.44 -1.44
CA GLU A 87 -2.98 12.75 -0.43
C GLU A 87 -2.88 11.84 0.80
N VAL A 88 -2.50 10.57 0.61
CA VAL A 88 -2.28 9.62 1.71
C VAL A 88 -0.99 9.94 2.46
N LEU A 89 0.11 10.23 1.76
CA LEU A 89 1.37 10.62 2.39
C LEU A 89 1.19 11.90 3.22
N ASP A 90 0.57 12.94 2.65
CA ASP A 90 0.29 14.20 3.37
C ASP A 90 -0.51 13.98 4.66
N LEU A 91 -1.42 13.01 4.66
CA LEU A 91 -2.24 12.69 5.83
C LEU A 91 -1.49 11.85 6.90
N VAL A 92 -0.63 10.94 6.47
CA VAL A 92 -0.02 9.91 7.32
C VAL A 92 1.34 10.34 7.86
N ILE A 93 2.16 10.99 7.04
CA ILE A 93 3.54 11.34 7.39
C ILE A 93 3.54 12.34 8.55
N GLY A 94 4.26 11.97 9.61
CA GLY A 94 4.29 12.72 10.88
C GLY A 94 3.35 12.19 11.96
N ARG A 95 2.42 11.29 11.61
CA ARG A 95 1.47 10.67 12.54
C ARG A 95 1.72 9.17 12.74
N ALA A 96 2.05 8.45 11.69
CA ALA A 96 2.32 7.01 11.71
C ALA A 96 3.30 6.62 10.60
N LYS A 97 3.67 5.33 10.52
CA LYS A 97 4.34 4.77 9.34
C LYS A 97 3.32 4.37 8.27
N LEU A 98 3.75 4.36 7.02
CA LEU A 98 2.96 3.87 5.88
C LEU A 98 3.55 2.58 5.33
N PHE A 99 2.77 1.52 5.30
CA PHE A 99 3.06 0.31 4.56
C PHE A 99 2.41 0.44 3.18
N CYS A 100 3.21 0.58 2.14
CA CYS A 100 2.73 0.87 0.79
C CYS A 100 2.86 -0.39 -0.08
N GLU A 101 1.74 -1.08 -0.34
CA GLU A 101 1.71 -2.24 -1.21
C GLU A 101 1.77 -1.85 -2.69
N LEU A 102 2.76 -2.39 -3.40
CA LEU A 102 2.99 -2.15 -4.82
C LEU A 102 2.17 -3.16 -5.64
N LYS A 103 1.01 -2.75 -6.19
CA LYS A 103 0.07 -3.65 -6.90
C LYS A 103 0.11 -3.54 -8.43
N GLY A 104 0.27 -2.34 -8.97
CA GLY A 104 0.21 -2.09 -10.43
C GLY A 104 1.46 -2.49 -11.22
N GLU A 105 1.31 -2.66 -12.53
CA GLU A 105 2.46 -2.70 -13.46
C GLU A 105 3.08 -1.29 -13.58
N GLY A 106 4.40 -1.19 -13.70
CA GLY A 106 5.10 0.10 -13.79
C GLY A 106 5.10 0.94 -12.50
N VAL A 107 4.37 0.52 -11.45
CA VAL A 107 4.11 1.34 -10.26
C VAL A 107 5.36 1.62 -9.42
N VAL A 108 6.35 0.73 -9.45
CA VAL A 108 7.48 0.73 -8.50
C VAL A 108 8.26 2.03 -8.56
N ASP A 109 8.71 2.41 -9.76
CA ASP A 109 9.57 3.59 -9.93
C ASP A 109 8.81 4.88 -9.61
N ALA A 110 7.55 4.97 -10.03
CA ALA A 110 6.69 6.11 -9.72
C ALA A 110 6.49 6.28 -8.21
N VAL A 111 6.20 5.21 -7.46
CA VAL A 111 6.04 5.30 -6.00
C VAL A 111 7.36 5.70 -5.33
N VAL A 112 8.49 5.11 -5.74
CA VAL A 112 9.80 5.47 -5.19
C VAL A 112 10.11 6.95 -5.45
N ASP A 113 9.83 7.45 -6.65
CA ASP A 113 10.04 8.86 -7.01
C ASP A 113 9.17 9.80 -6.16
N THR A 114 7.89 9.48 -5.98
CA THR A 114 6.99 10.24 -5.10
C THR A 114 7.48 10.25 -3.65
N VAL A 115 7.89 9.09 -3.12
CA VAL A 115 8.39 8.98 -1.74
C VAL A 115 9.66 9.81 -1.53
N LEU A 116 10.59 9.79 -2.49
CA LEU A 116 11.80 10.61 -2.47
C LEU A 116 11.49 12.10 -2.58
N ALA A 117 10.59 12.49 -3.49
CA ALA A 117 10.18 13.88 -3.68
C ALA A 117 9.58 14.48 -2.41
N GLN A 118 8.81 13.70 -1.66
CA GLN A 118 8.23 14.09 -0.38
C GLN A 118 9.16 13.90 0.83
N LYS A 119 10.39 13.38 0.63
CA LYS A 119 11.35 13.04 1.70
C LYS A 119 10.77 12.08 2.74
N ALA A 120 9.90 11.16 2.31
CA ALA A 120 9.16 10.24 3.17
C ALA A 120 9.83 8.87 3.34
N GLN A 121 11.03 8.66 2.79
CA GLN A 121 11.70 7.35 2.74
C GLN A 121 11.92 6.67 4.10
N GLU A 122 12.04 7.44 5.20
CA GLU A 122 12.18 6.87 6.56
C GLU A 122 10.84 6.44 7.19
N LYS A 123 9.73 6.88 6.62
CA LYS A 123 8.37 6.64 7.12
C LYS A 123 7.58 5.66 6.26
N VAL A 124 8.02 5.42 5.03
CA VAL A 124 7.41 4.50 4.09
C VAL A 124 8.15 3.17 4.08
N ILE A 125 7.37 2.10 4.16
CA ILE A 125 7.80 0.72 4.06
C ILE A 125 7.14 0.15 2.80
N PHE A 126 7.94 -0.22 1.80
CA PHE A 126 7.43 -0.80 0.57
C PHE A 126 7.11 -2.27 0.79
N ILE A 127 5.90 -2.70 0.45
CA ILE A 127 5.51 -4.11 0.55
C ILE A 127 4.96 -4.63 -0.77
N SER A 128 5.04 -5.94 -0.97
CA SER A 128 4.53 -6.60 -2.18
C SER A 128 4.52 -8.12 -2.00
N ALA A 129 3.51 -8.79 -2.56
CA ALA A 129 3.53 -10.23 -2.78
C ALA A 129 4.38 -10.64 -4.00
N VAL A 130 4.71 -9.68 -4.87
CA VAL A 130 5.55 -9.87 -6.05
C VAL A 130 6.98 -9.43 -5.73
N PHE A 131 7.87 -10.40 -5.52
CA PHE A 131 9.27 -10.16 -5.14
C PHE A 131 10.04 -9.29 -6.14
N GLY A 132 9.82 -9.46 -7.45
CA GLY A 132 10.49 -8.65 -8.47
C GLY A 132 10.24 -7.14 -8.31
N ARG A 133 9.12 -6.73 -7.69
CA ARG A 133 8.86 -5.32 -7.38
C ARG A 133 9.76 -4.82 -6.26
N LEU A 134 10.03 -5.65 -5.25
CA LEU A 134 10.88 -5.28 -4.13
C LEU A 134 12.36 -5.34 -4.51
N GLU A 135 12.76 -6.29 -5.35
CA GLU A 135 14.08 -6.30 -6.01
C GLU A 135 14.29 -4.99 -6.79
N ARG A 136 13.26 -4.51 -7.50
CA ARG A 136 13.31 -3.20 -8.18
C ARG A 136 13.46 -2.03 -7.18
N VAL A 137 12.77 -2.04 -6.04
CA VAL A 137 12.99 -1.04 -4.98
C VAL A 137 14.44 -1.09 -4.48
N ARG A 138 15.02 -2.28 -4.28
CA ARG A 138 16.42 -2.44 -3.87
C ARG A 138 17.40 -1.86 -4.89
N GLN A 139 17.15 -2.06 -6.18
CA GLN A 139 17.94 -1.42 -7.25
C GLN A 139 17.90 0.12 -7.20
N ARG A 140 16.88 0.71 -6.58
CA ARG A 140 16.78 2.16 -6.37
C ARG A 140 17.53 2.65 -5.13
N GLY A 141 17.85 1.76 -4.19
CA GLY A 141 18.70 2.06 -3.04
C GLY A 141 18.47 1.14 -1.84
N ASP A 142 19.55 0.81 -1.13
CA ASP A 142 19.50 -0.07 0.05
C ASP A 142 18.88 0.61 1.29
N HIS A 143 18.82 1.94 1.30
CA HIS A 143 18.25 2.71 2.41
C HIS A 143 16.73 2.62 2.53
N PHE A 144 16.03 2.11 1.51
CA PHE A 144 14.59 1.89 1.58
C PHE A 144 14.26 0.70 2.49
N THR A 145 13.15 0.78 3.22
CA THR A 145 12.67 -0.35 4.01
C THR A 145 11.67 -1.15 3.17
N ILE A 146 11.89 -2.46 3.01
CA ILE A 146 11.00 -3.35 2.23
C ILE A 146 10.51 -4.54 3.05
N GLY A 147 9.25 -4.93 2.90
CA GLY A 147 8.67 -6.13 3.50
C GLY A 147 8.02 -7.02 2.44
N THR A 148 8.18 -8.33 2.54
CA THR A 148 7.55 -9.27 1.61
C THR A 148 6.18 -9.69 2.14
N ILE A 149 5.25 -10.04 1.23
CA ILE A 149 3.98 -10.69 1.60
C ILE A 149 4.05 -12.13 1.08
N ALA A 150 4.21 -13.06 1.99
CA ALA A 150 4.48 -14.47 1.72
C ALA A 150 3.22 -15.33 1.94
N GLY A 151 2.10 -15.00 1.29
CA GLY A 151 0.80 -15.71 1.36
C GLY A 151 0.70 -16.89 2.35
N GLU A 152 1.02 -18.11 1.87
CA GLU A 152 0.98 -19.36 2.66
C GLU A 152 2.15 -19.57 3.63
N GLY A 153 3.24 -18.82 3.47
CA GLY A 153 4.39 -18.81 4.37
C GLY A 153 5.28 -20.03 4.17
N GLN A 154 5.66 -20.32 2.93
CA GLN A 154 6.55 -21.44 2.63
C GLN A 154 8.00 -21.07 2.95
N LEU A 155 8.85 -22.06 3.26
CA LEU A 155 10.25 -21.82 3.62
C LEU A 155 10.99 -20.98 2.56
N ALA A 156 10.75 -21.27 1.29
CA ALA A 156 11.34 -20.54 0.17
C ALA A 156 11.01 -19.04 0.16
N ASP A 157 9.83 -18.64 0.66
CA ASP A 157 9.48 -17.23 0.77
C ASP A 157 10.36 -16.50 1.78
N PHE A 158 10.71 -17.16 2.90
CA PHE A 158 11.61 -16.60 3.91
C PHE A 158 13.05 -16.50 3.42
N GLU A 159 13.54 -17.54 2.73
CA GLU A 159 14.87 -17.54 2.12
C GLU A 159 15.01 -16.38 1.14
N ARG A 160 14.07 -16.25 0.21
CA ARG A 160 14.06 -15.16 -0.77
C ARG A 160 13.90 -13.78 -0.11
N SER A 161 13.16 -13.69 0.99
CA SER A 161 13.02 -12.43 1.74
C SER A 161 14.34 -12.01 2.39
N ALA A 162 15.12 -12.98 2.88
CA ALA A 162 16.45 -12.74 3.42
C ALA A 162 17.43 -12.28 2.34
N GLU A 163 17.38 -12.88 1.15
CA GLU A 163 18.24 -12.51 0.01
C GLU A 163 18.11 -11.03 -0.39
N ILE A 164 16.89 -10.49 -0.34
CA ILE A 164 16.64 -9.08 -0.67
C ILE A 164 16.75 -8.14 0.54
N SER A 165 17.20 -8.63 1.70
CA SER A 165 17.27 -7.86 2.94
C SER A 165 15.94 -7.19 3.30
N ALA A 166 14.85 -7.95 3.24
CA ALA A 166 13.55 -7.49 3.73
C ALA A 166 13.58 -7.35 5.26
N PHE A 167 12.98 -6.27 5.78
CA PHE A 167 12.92 -6.06 7.24
C PHE A 167 11.92 -7.02 7.91
N GLY A 168 10.97 -7.56 7.14
CA GLY A 168 9.89 -8.41 7.64
C GLY A 168 9.18 -9.16 6.53
N VAL A 169 8.53 -10.25 6.94
CA VAL A 169 7.74 -11.15 6.08
C VAL A 169 6.32 -11.19 6.62
N GLY A 170 5.36 -10.72 5.83
CA GLY A 170 3.94 -10.78 6.13
C GLY A 170 3.39 -12.16 5.76
N VAL A 171 2.86 -12.88 6.76
CA VAL A 171 2.21 -14.18 6.60
C VAL A 171 0.79 -14.12 7.13
N HIS A 172 -0.13 -14.88 6.52
CA HIS A 172 -1.49 -14.95 7.00
C HIS A 172 -1.52 -15.62 8.39
N TYR A 173 -2.21 -15.02 9.38
CA TYR A 173 -2.16 -15.45 10.78
C TYR A 173 -2.51 -16.93 11.02
N LYS A 174 -3.40 -17.50 10.18
CA LYS A 174 -3.78 -18.93 10.24
C LYS A 174 -2.61 -19.89 9.97
N ASN A 175 -1.54 -19.40 9.35
CA ASN A 175 -0.35 -20.19 9.02
C ASN A 175 0.74 -20.05 10.09
N ILE A 176 0.51 -19.24 11.13
CA ILE A 176 1.46 -19.08 12.25
C ILE A 176 1.12 -20.11 13.33
N CYS A 177 1.95 -21.13 13.47
CA CYS A 177 1.92 -22.06 14.60
C CYS A 177 2.91 -21.59 15.68
N LEU A 178 2.40 -20.93 16.72
CA LEU A 178 3.17 -20.67 17.94
C LEU A 178 3.20 -21.98 18.74
N LYS A 179 4.34 -22.68 18.71
CA LYS A 179 4.59 -23.80 19.63
C LYS A 179 5.09 -23.29 20.97
#